data_AF-A0A1U8N808-F1
#
_entry.id   AF-A0A1U8N808-F1
#
_cell.length_a   1.000
_cell.length_b   1.000
_cell.length_c   1.000
_cell.angle_alpha   90.00
_cell.angle_beta   90.00
_cell.angle_gamma   90.00
#
_symmetry.space_group_name_H-M   'P 1'
#
loop_
_entity.id
_entity.type
_entity.pdbx_description
1 polymer ?
#
loop_
_entity_poly.entity_id
_entity_poly.type
_entity_poly.pdbx_seq_one_letter_code
_entity_poly.pdbx_strand_id
1 'polypeptide(L)'
;MLRKLLSRKRKLDKKMKSLKTWRRVSNVLFVATFVSVLIFSVVAAAIAAPPVVTALAGAMAVPIGSVGKWCNWLWKRYENELQGQKELIIGMEIGSRITIYDMENIKVLISRLEIEMESLLHNADFAVREEDAVKLAINEIKGKLEAFMKTIEELGRQAENCSRDIRMARTVVLQKMMKRSGNSSTGDSPWEV
;
A
#
# COMPACT_ATOMS: atom_id res chain seq x y z
N MET A 1 -3.55 4.91 12.15
CA MET A 1 -3.64 3.93 11.04
C MET A 1 -2.29 3.69 10.33
N LEU A 2 -1.50 4.74 10.06
CA LEU A 2 -0.20 4.66 9.38
C LEU A 2 0.75 3.58 9.92
N ARG A 3 0.88 3.43 11.25
CA ARG A 3 1.70 2.36 11.86
C ARG A 3 1.32 0.94 11.41
N LYS A 4 0.02 0.66 11.24
CA LYS A 4 -0.46 -0.65 10.75
C LYS A 4 -0.06 -0.86 9.29
N LEU A 5 -0.14 0.18 8.45
CA LEU A 5 0.30 0.14 7.05
C LEU A 5 1.81 -0.11 6.93
N LEU A 6 2.62 0.60 7.70
CA LEU A 6 4.08 0.39 7.75
C LEU A 6 4.45 -1.03 8.19
N SER A 7 3.77 -1.56 9.20
CA SER A 7 3.95 -2.95 9.65
C SER A 7 3.60 -3.95 8.55
N ARG A 8 2.48 -3.76 7.86
CA ARG A 8 2.07 -4.60 6.72
C ARG A 8 3.08 -4.51 5.57
N LYS A 9 3.52 -3.30 5.20
CA LYS A 9 4.56 -3.07 4.17
C LYS A 9 5.84 -3.85 4.49
N ARG A 10 6.34 -3.74 5.72
CA ARG A 10 7.52 -4.50 6.19
C ARG A 10 7.30 -6.01 6.13
N LYS A 11 6.11 -6.51 6.49
CA LYS A 11 5.77 -7.94 6.36
C LYS A 11 5.79 -8.40 4.90
N LEU A 12 5.23 -7.60 3.99
CA LEU A 12 5.24 -7.90 2.55
C LEU A 12 6.66 -7.87 1.98
N ASP A 13 7.48 -6.91 2.36
CA ASP A 13 8.89 -6.85 1.94
C ASP A 13 9.67 -8.08 2.39
N LYS A 14 9.43 -8.56 3.62
CA LYS A 14 10.01 -9.81 4.11
C LYS A 14 9.55 -11.01 3.28
N LYS A 15 8.25 -11.13 3.00
CA LYS A 15 7.70 -12.19 2.15
C LYS A 15 8.27 -12.17 0.72
N MET A 16 8.43 -10.98 0.15
CA MET A 16 9.02 -10.82 -1.18
C MET A 16 10.48 -11.28 -1.22
N LYS A 17 11.26 -10.97 -0.18
CA LYS A 17 12.63 -11.47 -0.05
C LYS A 17 12.67 -12.99 0.10
N SER A 18 11.84 -13.56 0.98
CA SER A 18 11.80 -15.01 1.18
C SER A 18 11.34 -15.76 -0.06
N LEU A 19 10.44 -15.18 -0.86
CA LEU A 19 10.02 -15.77 -2.13
C LEU A 19 11.15 -15.92 -3.14
N LYS A 20 12.00 -14.90 -3.30
CA LYS A 20 13.13 -14.99 -4.22
C LYS A 20 14.07 -16.12 -3.82
N THR A 21 14.28 -16.29 -2.51
CA THR A 21 15.07 -17.41 -1.97
C THR A 21 14.36 -18.74 -2.23
N TRP A 22 13.07 -18.85 -1.91
CA TRP A 22 12.32 -20.09 -2.05
C TRP A 22 12.18 -20.53 -3.52
N ARG A 23 12.05 -19.59 -4.46
CA ARG A 23 12.09 -19.87 -5.91
C ARG A 23 13.41 -20.52 -6.32
N ARG A 24 14.55 -20.03 -5.80
CA ARG A 24 15.88 -20.63 -6.07
C ARG A 24 15.98 -22.02 -5.47
N VAL A 25 15.55 -22.19 -4.22
CA VAL A 25 15.56 -23.49 -3.53
C VAL A 25 14.67 -24.50 -4.28
N SER A 26 13.47 -24.10 -4.71
CA SER A 26 12.59 -24.99 -5.48
C SER A 26 13.18 -25.36 -6.84
N ASN A 27 13.88 -24.43 -7.49
CA ASN A 27 14.52 -24.72 -8.78
C ASN A 27 15.69 -25.70 -8.61
N VAL A 28 16.52 -25.52 -7.57
CA VAL A 28 17.62 -26.45 -7.27
C VAL A 28 17.09 -27.82 -6.88
N LEU A 29 16.05 -27.89 -6.04
CA LEU A 29 15.40 -29.15 -5.68
C LEU A 29 14.84 -29.86 -6.91
N PHE A 30 14.16 -29.14 -7.81
CA PHE A 30 13.61 -29.70 -9.03
C PHE A 30 14.69 -30.26 -9.97
N VAL A 31 15.80 -29.53 -10.14
CA VAL A 31 16.94 -30.01 -10.94
C VAL A 31 17.60 -31.22 -10.28
N ALA A 32 17.79 -31.19 -8.96
CA ALA A 32 18.42 -32.29 -8.22
C ALA A 32 17.58 -33.57 -8.25
N THR A 33 16.26 -33.48 -8.03
CA THR A 33 15.37 -34.63 -8.14
C THR A 33 15.35 -35.17 -9.57
N PHE A 34 15.30 -34.29 -10.58
CA PHE A 34 15.34 -34.71 -11.97
C PHE A 34 16.62 -35.48 -12.33
N VAL A 35 17.79 -34.98 -11.91
CA VAL A 35 19.08 -35.67 -12.11
C VAL A 35 19.11 -37.01 -11.37
N SER A 36 18.59 -37.08 -10.13
CA SER A 36 18.55 -38.34 -9.37
C SER A 36 17.71 -39.41 -10.07
N VAL A 37 16.54 -39.03 -10.61
CA VAL A 37 15.64 -39.92 -11.35
C VAL A 37 16.30 -40.43 -12.63
N LEU A 38 17.07 -39.60 -13.33
CA LEU A 38 17.84 -40.03 -14.50
C LEU A 38 18.91 -41.07 -14.14
N ILE A 39 19.66 -40.86 -13.05
CA ILE A 39 20.68 -41.81 -12.60
C ILE A 39 20.03 -43.16 -12.22
N PHE A 40 18.93 -43.14 -11.47
CA PHE A 40 18.19 -44.36 -11.12
C PHE A 40 17.63 -45.08 -12.36
N SER A 41 17.19 -44.34 -13.37
CA SER A 41 16.71 -44.91 -14.64
C SER A 41 17.82 -45.66 -15.40
N VAL A 42 19.03 -45.10 -15.46
CA VAL A 42 20.19 -45.75 -16.09
C VAL A 42 20.59 -47.04 -15.36
N VAL A 43 20.64 -47.01 -14.03
CA VAL A 43 20.98 -48.21 -13.21
C VAL A 43 19.92 -49.30 -13.36
N ALA A 44 18.63 -48.93 -13.39
CA ALA A 44 17.55 -49.88 -13.61
C ALA A 44 17.60 -50.53 -15.00
N ALA A 45 17.91 -49.74 -16.05
CA ALA A 45 18.06 -50.28 -17.40
C ALA A 45 19.22 -51.27 -17.56
N ALA A 46 20.28 -51.12 -16.76
CA ALA A 46 21.41 -52.05 -16.74
C ALA A 46 21.11 -53.38 -16.03
N ILE A 47 20.09 -53.41 -15.14
CA ILE A 47 19.77 -54.56 -14.28
C ILE A 47 18.46 -55.26 -14.71
N ALA A 48 17.54 -54.58 -15.40
CA ALA A 48 16.19 -55.08 -15.69
C ALA A 48 16.02 -55.70 -17.09
N ALA A 49 15.17 -56.72 -17.17
CA ALA A 49 14.77 -57.36 -18.42
C ALA A 49 14.02 -56.40 -19.38
N PRO A 50 14.08 -56.62 -20.71
CA PRO A 50 13.55 -55.72 -21.74
C PRO A 50 12.14 -55.13 -21.55
N PRO A 51 11.13 -55.84 -20.99
CA PRO A 51 9.75 -55.31 -20.92
C PRO A 51 9.56 -54.19 -19.89
N VAL A 52 10.33 -54.19 -18.80
CA VAL A 52 10.15 -53.25 -17.67
C VAL A 52 10.71 -51.87 -18.02
N VAL A 53 11.78 -51.85 -18.83
CA VAL A 53 12.41 -50.61 -19.34
C VAL A 53 11.47 -49.86 -20.29
N THR A 54 10.73 -50.59 -21.13
CA THR A 54 9.76 -50.01 -22.09
C THR A 54 8.58 -49.33 -21.38
N ALA A 55 8.07 -49.93 -20.30
CA ALA A 55 6.97 -49.35 -19.52
C ALA A 55 7.42 -48.08 -18.76
N LEU A 56 8.64 -48.09 -18.19
CA LEU A 56 9.17 -46.94 -17.47
C LEU A 56 9.50 -45.77 -18.40
N ALA A 57 10.07 -46.04 -19.59
CA ALA A 57 10.34 -45.02 -20.60
C ALA A 57 9.05 -44.33 -21.09
N GLY A 58 7.94 -45.06 -21.22
CA GLY A 58 6.64 -44.49 -21.55
C GLY A 58 6.07 -43.57 -20.46
N ALA A 59 6.29 -43.88 -19.18
CA ALA A 59 5.84 -43.06 -18.06
C ALA A 59 6.69 -41.79 -17.84
N MET A 60 7.98 -41.83 -18.22
CA MET A 60 8.90 -40.68 -18.14
C MET A 60 8.78 -39.71 -19.33
N ALA A 61 7.93 -40.02 -20.32
CA ALA A 61 7.65 -39.15 -21.47
C ALA A 61 6.89 -37.87 -21.10
N VAL A 62 6.59 -37.63 -19.82
CA VAL A 62 6.07 -36.34 -19.35
C VAL A 62 7.12 -35.26 -19.63
N PRO A 63 6.83 -34.24 -20.46
CA PRO A 63 7.83 -33.26 -20.82
C PRO A 63 8.26 -32.49 -19.57
N ILE A 64 9.52 -32.62 -19.14
CA ILE A 64 10.09 -31.87 -18.00
C ILE A 64 9.94 -30.35 -18.18
N GLY A 65 9.87 -29.91 -19.43
CA GLY A 65 9.56 -28.52 -19.78
C GLY A 65 8.20 -28.02 -19.28
N SER A 66 7.20 -28.89 -19.09
CA SER A 66 5.86 -28.49 -18.62
C SER A 66 5.83 -28.22 -17.11
N VAL A 67 6.52 -29.04 -16.31
CA VAL A 67 6.54 -28.91 -14.84
C VAL A 67 7.37 -27.70 -14.40
N GLY A 68 8.52 -27.45 -15.06
CA GLY A 68 9.31 -26.24 -14.82
C GLY A 68 8.55 -24.95 -15.17
N LYS A 69 7.82 -24.95 -16.30
CA LYS A 69 6.94 -23.84 -16.70
C LYS A 69 5.80 -23.64 -15.69
N TRP A 70 5.19 -24.72 -15.19
CA TRP A 70 4.14 -24.66 -14.16
C TRP A 70 4.66 -24.06 -12.85
N CYS A 71 5.80 -24.54 -12.33
CA CYS A 71 6.40 -23.98 -11.11
C CYS A 71 6.76 -22.50 -11.27
N ASN A 72 7.33 -22.12 -12.43
CA ASN A 72 7.64 -20.72 -12.71
C ASN A 72 6.37 -19.85 -12.79
N TRP A 73 5.31 -20.33 -13.44
CA TRP A 73 4.03 -19.65 -13.53
C TRP A 73 3.39 -19.45 -12.13
N LEU A 74 3.38 -20.48 -11.29
CA LEU A 74 2.89 -20.39 -9.91
C LEU A 74 3.64 -19.33 -9.10
N TRP A 75 4.96 -19.33 -9.18
CA TRP A 75 5.77 -18.34 -8.48
C TRP A 75 5.56 -16.92 -9.00
N LYS A 76 5.39 -16.77 -10.32
CA LYS A 76 5.14 -15.47 -10.95
C LYS A 76 3.77 -14.93 -10.55
N ARG A 77 2.75 -15.78 -10.51
CA ARG A 77 1.40 -15.43 -10.02
C ARG A 77 1.44 -14.97 -8.56
N TYR A 78 2.13 -15.71 -7.69
CA TYR A 78 2.24 -15.35 -6.28
C TYR A 78 3.07 -14.06 -6.06
N GLU A 79 4.16 -13.86 -6.82
CA GLU A 79 4.94 -12.62 -6.79
C GLU A 79 4.10 -11.41 -7.24
N ASN A 80 3.33 -11.56 -8.31
CA ASN A 80 2.43 -10.52 -8.82
C ASN A 80 1.36 -10.14 -7.78
N GLU A 81 0.79 -11.10 -7.06
CA GLU A 81 -0.18 -10.83 -5.99
C GLU A 81 0.46 -10.09 -4.81
N LEU A 82 1.67 -10.47 -4.39
CA LEU A 82 2.37 -9.78 -3.30
C LEU A 82 2.85 -8.38 -3.68
N GLN A 83 3.46 -8.21 -4.86
CA GLN A 83 3.78 -6.89 -5.41
C GLN A 83 2.51 -6.06 -5.53
N GLY A 84 1.46 -6.76 -5.91
CA GLY A 84 0.10 -6.35 -5.79
C GLY A 84 -0.18 -5.64 -4.46
N GLN A 85 -0.37 -6.42 -3.41
CA GLN A 85 -0.75 -5.87 -2.11
C GLN A 85 0.21 -4.79 -1.59
N LYS A 86 1.50 -4.86 -1.96
CA LYS A 86 2.50 -3.85 -1.60
C LYS A 86 2.17 -2.48 -2.19
N GLU A 87 1.86 -2.39 -3.47
CA GLU A 87 1.50 -1.13 -4.13
C GLU A 87 0.21 -0.49 -3.59
N LEU A 88 -0.74 -1.31 -3.12
CA LEU A 88 -1.96 -0.82 -2.46
C LEU A 88 -1.62 -0.23 -1.09
N ILE A 89 -0.80 -0.92 -0.31
CA ILE A 89 -0.32 -0.42 0.99
C ILE A 89 0.48 0.87 0.83
N ILE A 90 1.32 0.97 -0.20
CA ILE A 90 2.07 2.21 -0.50
C ILE A 90 1.12 3.36 -0.85
N GLY A 91 0.12 3.13 -1.70
CA GLY A 91 -0.88 4.16 -2.02
C GLY A 91 -1.63 4.64 -0.78
N MET A 92 -2.05 3.71 0.08
CA MET A 92 -2.74 4.04 1.33
C MET A 92 -1.81 4.74 2.35
N GLU A 93 -0.52 4.40 2.37
CA GLU A 93 0.49 5.08 3.20
C GLU A 93 0.64 6.55 2.77
N ILE A 94 0.77 6.81 1.46
CA ILE A 94 0.88 8.17 0.92
C ILE A 94 -0.34 9.00 1.28
N GLY A 95 -1.55 8.49 1.01
CA GLY A 95 -2.79 9.18 1.37
C GLY A 95 -2.89 9.46 2.88
N SER A 96 -2.49 8.49 3.71
CA SER A 96 -2.45 8.69 5.17
C SER A 96 -1.46 9.77 5.60
N ARG A 97 -0.32 9.94 4.91
CA ARG A 97 0.65 11.00 5.24
C ARG A 97 0.13 12.38 4.87
N ILE A 98 -0.50 12.50 3.70
CA ILE A 98 -1.13 13.76 3.25
C ILE A 98 -2.17 14.21 4.28
N THR A 99 -3.09 13.33 4.67
CA THR A 99 -4.11 13.66 5.68
C THR A 99 -3.50 14.06 7.03
N ILE A 100 -2.40 13.43 7.47
CA ILE A 100 -1.73 13.83 8.72
C ILE A 100 -1.19 15.26 8.60
N TYR A 101 -0.54 15.59 7.47
CA TYR A 101 -0.02 16.91 7.21
C TYR A 101 -1.13 17.97 7.18
N ASP A 102 -2.25 17.68 6.50
CA ASP A 102 -3.39 18.59 6.47
C ASP A 102 -4.00 18.80 7.86
N MET A 103 -4.10 17.75 8.67
CA MET A 103 -4.56 17.85 10.06
C MET A 103 -3.62 18.68 10.93
N GLU A 104 -2.31 18.60 10.72
CA GLU A 104 -1.32 19.43 11.42
C GLU A 104 -1.49 20.91 11.06
N ASN A 105 -1.71 21.23 9.78
CA ASN A 105 -1.98 22.61 9.34
C ASN A 105 -3.29 23.15 9.95
N ILE A 106 -4.36 22.34 9.92
CA ILE A 106 -5.64 22.67 10.55
C ILE A 106 -5.44 22.94 12.06
N LYS A 107 -4.64 22.12 12.74
CA LYS A 107 -4.36 22.31 14.17
C LYS A 107 -3.66 23.65 14.45
N VAL A 108 -2.70 24.04 13.60
CA VAL A 108 -2.01 25.33 13.72
C VAL A 108 -3.00 26.50 13.55
N LEU A 109 -3.90 26.40 12.57
CA LEU A 109 -4.93 27.43 12.37
C LEU A 109 -5.92 27.51 13.52
N ILE A 110 -6.36 26.37 14.08
CA ILE A 110 -7.22 26.34 15.27
C ILE A 110 -6.51 27.00 16.45
N SER A 111 -5.22 26.71 16.65
CA SER A 111 -4.44 27.32 17.74
C SER A 111 -4.32 28.83 17.57
N ARG A 112 -4.14 29.31 16.33
CA ARG A 112 -4.15 30.75 16.03
C ARG A 112 -5.52 31.39 16.28
N LEU A 113 -6.59 30.70 15.89
CA LEU A 113 -7.96 31.15 16.09
C LEU A 113 -8.29 31.33 17.58
N GLU A 114 -7.84 30.38 18.42
CA GLU A 114 -7.98 30.42 19.87
C GLU A 114 -7.28 31.67 20.46
N ILE A 115 -6.04 31.94 20.07
CA ILE A 115 -5.29 33.14 20.50
C ILE A 115 -6.00 34.43 20.05
N GLU A 116 -6.48 34.48 18.80
CA GLU A 116 -7.20 35.65 18.29
C GLU A 116 -8.51 35.88 19.07
N MET A 117 -9.24 34.82 19.41
CA MET A 117 -10.47 34.88 20.22
C MET A 117 -10.21 35.35 21.66
N GLU A 118 -9.18 34.81 22.33
CA GLU A 118 -8.78 35.26 23.67
C GLU A 118 -8.40 36.73 23.68
N SER A 119 -7.65 37.19 22.67
CA SER A 119 -7.27 38.59 22.56
C SER A 119 -8.45 39.53 22.34
N LEU A 120 -9.48 39.08 21.60
CA LEU A 120 -10.69 39.84 21.36
C LEU A 120 -11.54 39.95 22.63
N LEU A 121 -11.64 38.87 23.41
CA LEU A 121 -12.30 38.87 24.72
C LEU A 121 -11.60 39.80 25.72
N HIS A 122 -10.26 39.78 25.76
CA HIS A 122 -9.51 40.67 26.64
C HIS A 122 -9.72 42.15 26.30
N ASN A 123 -9.71 42.49 25.01
CA ASN A 123 -9.96 43.86 24.57
C ASN A 123 -11.40 44.31 24.85
N ALA A 124 -12.38 43.41 24.77
CA ALA A 124 -13.76 43.68 25.13
C ALA A 124 -13.94 43.92 26.64
N ASP A 125 -13.30 43.11 27.49
CA ASP A 125 -13.31 43.30 28.95
C ASP A 125 -12.69 44.64 29.35
N PHE A 126 -11.56 45.00 28.73
CA PHE A 126 -10.93 46.31 28.92
C PHE A 126 -11.86 47.47 28.53
N ALA A 127 -12.53 47.38 27.37
CA ALA A 127 -13.47 48.40 26.89
C ALA A 127 -14.66 48.62 27.84
N VAL A 128 -15.11 47.58 28.55
CA VAL A 128 -16.22 47.65 29.50
C VAL A 128 -15.80 48.36 30.80
N ARG A 129 -14.53 48.28 31.18
CA ARG A 129 -14.03 48.80 32.47
C ARG A 129 -13.59 50.25 32.44
N GLU A 130 -13.24 50.80 31.27
CA GLU A 130 -12.59 52.11 31.17
C GLU A 130 -13.26 53.00 30.10
N GLU A 131 -14.22 53.84 30.52
CA GLU A 131 -15.07 54.67 29.65
C GLU A 131 -14.29 55.62 28.73
N ASP A 132 -13.15 56.17 29.19
CA ASP A 132 -12.34 57.13 28.43
C ASP A 132 -11.49 56.46 27.32
N ALA A 133 -11.29 55.14 27.38
CA ALA A 133 -10.50 54.37 26.41
C ALA A 133 -11.34 53.58 25.39
N VAL A 134 -12.68 53.64 25.51
CA VAL A 134 -13.64 52.86 24.70
C VAL A 134 -13.40 52.99 23.20
N LYS A 135 -13.09 54.20 22.72
CA LYS A 135 -12.92 54.46 21.27
C LYS A 135 -11.66 53.77 20.70
N LEU A 136 -10.59 53.69 21.49
CA LEU A 136 -9.37 52.96 21.12
C LEU A 136 -9.66 51.45 21.13
N ALA A 137 -10.30 50.96 22.20
CA ALA A 137 -10.62 49.54 22.35
C ALA A 137 -11.57 49.03 21.25
N ILE A 138 -12.56 49.81 20.83
CA ILE A 138 -13.45 49.47 19.70
C ILE A 138 -12.65 49.31 18.40
N ASN A 139 -11.69 50.20 18.13
CA ASN A 139 -10.87 50.09 16.92
C ASN A 139 -9.98 48.85 16.95
N GLU A 140 -9.42 48.49 18.11
CA GLU A 140 -8.65 47.26 18.26
C GLU A 140 -9.52 46.00 18.12
N ILE A 141 -10.71 45.97 18.74
CA ILE A 141 -11.68 44.87 18.60
C ILE A 141 -12.05 44.69 17.13
N LYS A 142 -12.31 45.77 16.39
CA LYS A 142 -12.62 45.72 14.96
C LYS A 142 -11.47 45.11 14.15
N GLY A 143 -10.23 45.52 14.43
CA GLY A 143 -9.04 44.96 13.77
C GLY A 143 -8.83 43.46 14.08
N LYS A 144 -9.03 43.07 15.35
CA LYS A 144 -8.95 41.67 15.78
C LYS A 144 -10.04 40.81 15.17
N LEU A 145 -11.26 41.34 15.05
CA LEU A 145 -12.39 40.66 14.41
C LEU A 145 -12.12 40.41 12.92
N GLU A 146 -11.48 41.36 12.22
CA GLU A 146 -11.08 41.19 10.82
C GLU A 146 -10.00 40.09 10.68
N ALA A 147 -9.01 40.06 11.58
CA ALA A 147 -8.01 38.99 11.62
C ALA A 147 -8.66 37.62 11.89
N PHE A 148 -9.57 37.55 12.86
CA PHE A 148 -10.34 36.35 13.20
C PHE A 148 -11.14 35.81 12.01
N MET A 149 -11.86 36.68 11.27
CA MET A 149 -12.58 36.28 10.06
C MET A 149 -11.65 35.68 8.99
N LYS A 150 -10.48 36.29 8.76
CA LYS A 150 -9.48 35.77 7.83
C LYS A 150 -8.96 34.39 8.26
N THR A 151 -8.71 34.19 9.55
CA THR A 151 -8.27 32.90 10.10
C THR A 151 -9.35 31.82 9.93
N ILE A 152 -10.63 32.15 10.14
CA ILE A 152 -11.75 31.22 9.89
C ILE A 152 -11.86 30.84 8.42
N GLU A 153 -11.74 31.79 7.50
CA GLU A 153 -11.81 31.52 6.06
C GLU A 153 -10.69 30.56 5.62
N GLU A 154 -9.47 30.81 6.08
CA GLU A 154 -8.32 29.94 5.79
C GLU A 154 -8.47 28.55 6.43
N LEU A 155 -9.05 28.46 7.63
CA LEU A 155 -9.36 27.19 8.28
C LEU A 155 -10.41 26.39 7.48
N GLY A 156 -11.46 27.06 7.00
CA GLY A 156 -12.46 26.46 6.12
C GLY A 156 -11.84 25.91 4.83
N ARG A 157 -10.95 26.68 4.20
CA ARG A 157 -10.24 26.25 2.99
C ARG A 157 -9.36 25.02 3.24
N GLN A 158 -8.63 24.97 4.36
CA GLN A 158 -7.81 23.80 4.70
C GLN A 158 -8.65 22.57 5.04
N ALA A 159 -9.78 22.74 5.74
CA ALA A 159 -10.70 21.65 6.02
C ALA A 159 -11.29 21.04 4.72
N GLU A 160 -11.66 21.89 3.75
CA GLU A 160 -12.15 21.42 2.45
C GLU A 160 -11.04 20.72 1.64
N ASN A 161 -9.82 21.26 1.64
CA ASN A 161 -8.67 20.59 1.01
C ASN A 161 -8.41 19.21 1.63
N CYS A 162 -8.38 19.10 2.97
CA CYS A 162 -8.21 17.83 3.68
C CYS A 162 -9.31 16.83 3.30
N SER A 163 -10.58 17.26 3.28
CA SER A 163 -11.73 16.45 2.87
C SER A 163 -11.58 15.94 1.43
N ARG A 164 -11.18 16.82 0.51
CA ARG A 164 -10.93 16.50 -0.89
C ARG A 164 -9.79 15.49 -1.05
N ASP A 165 -8.69 15.68 -0.34
CA ASP A 165 -7.52 14.81 -0.42
C ASP A 165 -7.81 13.42 0.16
N ILE A 166 -8.61 13.31 1.23
CA ILE A 166 -9.13 12.04 1.74
C ILE A 166 -10.00 11.34 0.68
N ARG A 167 -10.92 12.07 0.03
CA ARG A 167 -11.78 11.52 -1.03
C ARG A 167 -10.94 11.04 -2.21
N MET A 168 -9.99 11.84 -2.68
CA MET A 168 -9.08 11.47 -3.77
C MET A 168 -8.23 10.25 -3.42
N ALA A 169 -7.62 10.22 -2.24
CA ALA A 169 -6.84 9.08 -1.78
C ALA A 169 -7.67 7.79 -1.76
N ARG A 170 -8.92 7.86 -1.29
CA ARG A 170 -9.85 6.73 -1.31
C ARG A 170 -10.15 6.28 -2.74
N THR A 171 -10.44 7.21 -3.64
CA THR A 171 -10.71 6.91 -5.06
C THR A 171 -9.51 6.25 -5.74
N VAL A 172 -8.29 6.77 -5.53
CA VAL A 172 -7.06 6.19 -6.10
C VAL A 172 -6.84 4.76 -5.61
N VAL A 173 -7.05 4.50 -4.32
CA VAL A 173 -6.96 3.13 -3.77
C VAL A 173 -8.01 2.22 -4.39
N LEU A 174 -9.26 2.67 -4.49
CA LEU A 174 -10.35 1.89 -5.10
C LEU A 174 -10.09 1.58 -6.58
N GLN A 175 -9.66 2.56 -7.37
CA GLN A 175 -9.28 2.35 -8.78
C GLN A 175 -8.15 1.32 -8.89
N LYS A 176 -7.15 1.38 -8.01
CA LYS A 176 -6.04 0.42 -7.99
C LYS A 176 -6.48 -1.00 -7.62
N MET A 177 -7.51 -1.14 -6.78
CA MET A 177 -8.14 -2.42 -6.49
C MET A 177 -8.95 -2.94 -7.69
N MET A 178 -9.77 -2.08 -8.31
CA MET A 178 -10.63 -2.45 -9.46
C MET A 178 -9.80 -2.87 -10.68
N LYS A 179 -8.75 -2.11 -11.03
CA LYS A 179 -7.83 -2.44 -12.13
C LYS A 179 -7.27 -3.85 -12.00
N ARG A 180 -7.10 -4.34 -10.77
CA ARG A 180 -6.56 -5.68 -10.53
C ARG A 180 -7.59 -6.77 -10.54
N SER A 181 -8.79 -6.49 -10.04
CA SER A 181 -9.92 -7.41 -10.19
C SER A 181 -10.22 -7.68 -11.67
N GLY A 182 -9.95 -6.73 -12.57
CA GLY A 182 -10.06 -6.94 -14.02
C GLY A 182 -8.95 -7.80 -14.61
N ASN A 183 -7.69 -7.63 -14.16
CA ASN A 183 -6.55 -8.40 -14.66
C ASN A 183 -6.47 -9.84 -14.13
N SER A 184 -7.21 -10.20 -13.08
CA SER A 184 -7.27 -11.59 -12.58
C SER A 184 -8.18 -12.50 -13.41
N SER A 185 -9.03 -11.93 -14.27
CA SER A 185 -10.07 -12.64 -15.05
C SER A 185 -9.58 -13.12 -16.41
N THR A 186 -8.50 -12.55 -16.94
CA THR A 186 -7.81 -13.02 -18.14
C THR A 186 -6.75 -14.02 -17.71
N GLY A 187 -7.18 -15.26 -17.48
CA GLY A 187 -6.30 -16.37 -17.13
C GLY A 187 -5.47 -16.79 -18.34
N ASP A 188 -4.21 -16.36 -18.39
CA ASP A 188 -3.17 -17.09 -19.12
C ASP A 188 -2.90 -18.41 -18.37
N SER A 189 -3.79 -19.39 -18.55
CA SER A 189 -3.50 -20.79 -18.24
C SER A 189 -2.66 -21.36 -19.39
N PRO A 190 -1.42 -21.83 -19.14
CA PRO A 190 -0.58 -22.44 -20.17
C PRO A 190 -1.09 -23.79 -20.73
N TRP A 191 -2.33 -24.17 -20.43
CA TRP A 191 -2.95 -25.46 -20.79
C TRP A 191 -4.00 -25.33 -21.89
N GLU A 192 -4.11 -24.18 -22.56
CA GLU A 192 -4.84 -24.09 -23.83
C GLU A 192 -3.95 -24.60 -24.97
N VAL A 193 -3.86 -25.92 -25.08
CA VAL A 193 -3.65 -26.69 -26.32
C VAL A 193 -4.50 -27.94 -26.22
#